data_AF-A0A085ZZA2-F1
#
_entry.id   AF-A0A085ZZA2-F1
#
_cell.length_a   1.000
_cell.length_b   1.000
_cell.length_c   1.000
_cell.angle_alpha   90.00
_cell.angle_beta   90.00
_cell.angle_gamma   90.00
#
_symmetry.space_group_name_H-M   'P 1'
#
loop_
_entity.id
_entity.type
_entity.pdbx_description
1 polymer ?
#
loop_
_entity_poly.entity_id
_entity_poly.type
_entity_poly.pdbx_seq_one_letter_code
_entity_poly.pdbx_strand_id
1 'polypeptide(L)'
;MKYLKIAIVIIFFTSCRNKEIKKDIDYGNDNKNEIVNNNIQADSKNIIGVWNWRSDDKSQEFTIKIKKIEKDSVFGQYCAVYNNGSKLDCDVDDINNIKGLIVKDKIQLSFDSFFGAKKGKAEIKIFKNYIEWKVIKSPKGEYYSPKLATLYRKSNKNETAISEKKVELPFDYEKYMDLCYLKENTICDEKFPSYKSDELSSIVLLINSKINKNAPDIIYCIDNLGLDFSTYVFIIRDEVQDYLSTTYLMNVRDNKIIANQLIGQYPDGEAPEDVDIVSKTFIIDKGLIVSVFDKIYKKKNKLSAKYIVNSDGTIQTY
;
A
#
# COMPACT_ATOMS: atom_id res chain seq x y z
N MET A 1 58.11 -18.66 -30.75
CA MET A 1 57.96 -17.22 -30.43
C MET A 1 57.80 -16.45 -31.73
N LYS A 2 56.56 -16.10 -32.10
CA LYS A 2 56.23 -15.32 -33.30
C LYS A 2 55.72 -13.95 -32.84
N TYR A 3 56.39 -12.87 -33.25
CA TYR A 3 55.88 -11.51 -33.10
C TYR A 3 55.32 -11.06 -34.46
N LEU A 4 54.00 -10.87 -34.53
CA LEU A 4 53.35 -10.17 -35.64
C LEU A 4 52.81 -8.85 -35.08
N LYS A 5 53.40 -7.74 -35.50
CA LYS A 5 52.93 -6.38 -35.22
C LYS A 5 51.79 -6.08 -36.17
N ILE A 6 50.59 -5.79 -35.65
CA ILE A 6 49.50 -5.19 -36.41
C ILE A 6 49.28 -3.78 -35.85
N ALA A 7 49.47 -2.79 -36.72
CA ALA A 7 49.12 -1.40 -36.50
C ALA A 7 47.62 -1.22 -36.76
N ILE A 8 46.90 -0.68 -35.78
CA ILE A 8 45.52 -0.21 -35.95
C ILE A 8 45.59 1.31 -36.02
N VAL A 9 45.21 1.84 -37.19
CA VAL A 9 45.12 3.27 -37.48
C VAL A 9 43.84 3.80 -36.84
N ILE A 10 44.00 4.70 -35.89
CA ILE A 10 42.94 5.47 -35.23
C ILE A 10 42.82 6.81 -35.97
N ILE A 11 41.64 7.10 -36.53
CA ILE A 11 41.32 8.42 -37.11
C ILE A 11 40.34 9.11 -36.16
N PHE A 12 40.76 10.23 -35.57
CA PHE A 12 39.92 11.14 -34.78
C PHE A 12 39.68 12.46 -35.56
N PHE A 13 38.39 12.79 -35.72
CA PHE A 13 37.68 14.08 -35.80
C PHE A 13 38.18 15.26 -36.66
N THR A 14 37.22 15.89 -37.37
CA THR A 14 36.72 17.27 -37.13
C THR A 14 35.57 17.57 -38.13
N SER A 15 34.37 17.93 -37.65
CA SER A 15 33.86 19.30 -37.47
C SER A 15 33.21 19.94 -38.71
N CYS A 16 31.90 20.18 -38.63
CA CYS A 16 31.13 21.34 -39.12
C CYS A 16 29.63 21.02 -38.95
N ARG A 17 28.68 21.92 -38.64
CA ARG A 17 28.57 23.25 -38.04
C ARG A 17 27.05 23.49 -37.94
N ASN A 18 26.56 24.01 -36.82
CA ASN A 18 25.15 24.40 -36.64
C ASN A 18 24.67 25.39 -37.72
N LYS A 19 23.43 25.21 -38.18
CA LYS A 19 22.55 26.29 -38.68
C LYS A 19 21.10 25.96 -38.30
N GLU A 20 20.53 26.80 -37.44
CA GLU A 20 19.08 26.94 -37.26
C GLU A 20 18.51 28.01 -38.21
N ILE A 21 17.17 28.07 -38.23
CA ILE A 21 16.24 29.09 -38.76
C ILE A 21 16.07 29.00 -40.30
N LYS A 22 14.89 28.76 -40.90
CA LYS A 22 13.54 29.33 -40.68
C LYS A 22 12.39 28.38 -41.07
N LYS A 23 11.28 28.47 -40.32
CA LYS A 23 9.94 28.05 -40.75
C LYS A 23 9.44 29.02 -41.82
N ASP A 24 9.05 28.50 -42.96
CA ASP A 24 8.02 29.10 -43.81
C ASP A 24 6.91 28.07 -44.00
N ILE A 25 5.70 28.50 -43.66
CA ILE A 25 4.45 27.79 -43.84
C ILE A 25 4.03 28.05 -45.29
N ASP A 26 3.87 27.00 -46.08
CA ASP A 26 3.12 27.06 -47.33
C ASP A 26 2.00 26.03 -47.32
N TYR A 27 0.78 26.53 -47.52
CA TYR A 27 -0.46 25.77 -47.57
C TYR A 27 -0.67 25.31 -49.02
N GLY A 28 -0.17 24.12 -49.35
CA GLY A 28 -0.39 23.46 -50.64
C GLY A 28 -1.08 22.12 -50.44
N ASN A 29 -2.37 22.09 -50.74
CA ASN A 29 -3.24 20.93 -50.70
C ASN A 29 -3.01 20.09 -51.97
N ASP A 30 -2.48 18.88 -51.85
CA ASP A 30 -2.60 17.86 -52.91
C ASP A 30 -2.67 16.45 -52.32
N ASN A 31 -3.83 15.85 -52.52
CA ASN A 31 -4.17 14.49 -52.15
C ASN A 31 -3.29 13.47 -52.90
N LYS A 32 -2.49 12.71 -52.15
CA LYS A 32 -2.14 11.33 -52.51
C LYS A 32 -2.42 10.42 -51.33
N ASN A 33 -3.30 9.45 -51.60
CA ASN A 33 -3.68 8.37 -50.70
C ASN A 33 -2.43 7.64 -50.17
N GLU A 34 -2.10 7.86 -48.91
CA GLU A 34 -1.47 6.84 -48.08
C GLU A 34 -2.52 6.34 -47.08
N ILE A 35 -2.91 5.09 -47.28
CA ILE A 35 -3.59 4.29 -46.26
C ILE A 35 -2.58 4.14 -45.13
N VAL A 36 -2.60 5.08 -44.18
CA VAL A 36 -1.85 4.94 -42.94
C VAL A 36 -2.59 3.89 -42.12
N ASN A 37 -2.14 2.64 -42.29
CA ASN A 37 -2.34 1.59 -41.31
C ASN A 37 -1.69 2.04 -40.00
N ASN A 38 -2.42 2.82 -39.21
CA ASN A 38 -2.14 3.01 -37.80
C ASN A 38 -2.50 1.70 -37.08
N ASN A 39 -1.64 0.70 -37.29
CA ASN A 39 -1.45 -0.36 -36.32
C ASN A 39 -1.04 0.33 -35.03
N ILE A 40 -2.02 0.54 -34.15
CA ILE A 40 -1.81 0.81 -32.74
C ILE A 40 -1.19 -0.46 -32.18
N GLN A 41 0.11 -0.63 -32.41
CA GLN A 41 0.95 -1.49 -31.60
C GLN A 41 1.07 -0.72 -30.28
N ALA A 42 0.07 -0.91 -29.42
CA ALA A 42 0.12 -0.47 -28.04
C ALA A 42 1.44 -1.01 -27.48
N ASP A 43 2.36 -0.10 -27.16
CA ASP A 43 3.70 -0.43 -26.72
C ASP A 43 3.57 -1.36 -25.50
N SER A 44 3.90 -2.65 -25.69
CA SER A 44 3.76 -3.70 -24.69
C SER A 44 4.62 -3.42 -23.45
N LYS A 45 5.55 -2.46 -23.52
CA LYS A 45 6.28 -1.93 -22.36
C LYS A 45 5.44 -1.05 -21.43
N ASN A 46 4.30 -0.52 -21.88
CA ASN A 46 3.46 0.38 -21.08
C ASN A 46 2.45 -0.34 -20.15
N ILE A 47 2.45 -1.69 -20.12
CA ILE A 47 1.58 -2.45 -19.20
C ILE A 47 2.17 -2.68 -17.82
N ILE A 48 3.49 -2.48 -17.65
CA ILE A 48 4.13 -2.54 -16.33
C ILE A 48 3.48 -1.51 -15.41
N GLY A 49 3.16 -1.93 -14.19
CA GLY A 49 2.47 -1.11 -13.19
C GLY A 49 1.36 -1.83 -12.47
N VAL A 50 0.57 -1.05 -11.74
CA VAL A 50 -0.55 -1.53 -10.93
C VAL A 50 -1.85 -1.17 -11.63
N TRP A 51 -2.77 -2.13 -11.67
CA TRP A 51 -4.09 -2.03 -12.27
C TRP A 51 -5.11 -2.43 -11.22
N ASN A 52 -6.18 -1.67 -11.04
CA ASN A 52 -7.17 -1.93 -10.00
C ASN A 52 -8.61 -1.93 -10.54
N TRP A 53 -9.44 -2.73 -9.90
CA TRP A 53 -10.88 -2.78 -10.03
C TRP A 53 -11.50 -2.85 -8.64
N ARG A 54 -12.68 -2.25 -8.49
CA ARG A 54 -13.50 -2.31 -7.28
C ARG A 54 -14.93 -2.61 -7.68
N SER A 55 -15.62 -3.45 -6.91
CA SER A 55 -17.05 -3.70 -7.11
C SER A 55 -17.88 -2.46 -6.81
N ASP A 56 -19.09 -2.39 -7.39
CA ASP A 56 -19.98 -1.24 -7.22
C ASP A 56 -20.38 -1.00 -5.75
N ASP A 57 -20.60 -2.10 -5.01
CA ASP A 57 -20.90 -2.10 -3.57
C ASP A 57 -19.65 -1.87 -2.70
N LYS A 58 -18.49 -1.70 -3.33
CA LYS A 58 -17.18 -1.49 -2.70
C LYS A 58 -16.67 -2.63 -1.82
N SER A 59 -17.36 -3.77 -1.83
CA SER A 59 -17.05 -4.91 -0.96
C SER A 59 -15.91 -5.80 -1.45
N GLN A 60 -15.52 -5.63 -2.71
CA GLN A 60 -14.45 -6.39 -3.34
C GLN A 60 -13.49 -5.44 -4.05
N GLU A 61 -12.20 -5.74 -3.93
CA GLU A 61 -11.15 -5.07 -4.69
C GLU A 61 -10.27 -6.12 -5.37
N PHE A 62 -9.87 -5.84 -6.61
CA PHE A 62 -9.00 -6.72 -7.37
C PHE A 62 -7.88 -5.89 -7.98
N THR A 63 -6.64 -6.30 -7.70
CA THR A 63 -5.44 -5.63 -8.16
C THR A 63 -4.58 -6.59 -8.95
N ILE A 64 -4.05 -6.12 -10.09
CA ILE A 64 -3.00 -6.80 -10.85
C ILE A 64 -1.78 -5.89 -10.89
N LYS A 65 -0.66 -6.37 -10.37
CA LYS A 65 0.64 -5.72 -10.44
C LYS A 65 1.52 -6.47 -11.43
N ILE A 66 1.71 -5.90 -12.61
CA ILE A 66 2.65 -6.40 -13.62
C ILE A 66 4.04 -5.86 -13.26
N LYS A 67 4.91 -6.72 -12.76
CA LYS A 67 6.21 -6.32 -12.18
C LYS A 67 7.34 -6.34 -13.20
N LYS A 68 7.36 -7.37 -14.06
CA LYS A 68 8.46 -7.60 -14.97
C LYS A 68 7.97 -8.18 -16.30
N ILE A 69 8.59 -7.73 -17.38
CA ILE A 69 8.47 -8.33 -18.70
C ILE A 69 9.86 -8.76 -19.16
N GLU A 70 10.02 -10.03 -19.49
CA GLU A 70 11.26 -10.62 -20.03
C GLU A 70 10.95 -11.25 -21.38
N LYS A 71 11.42 -10.62 -22.47
CA LYS A 71 11.00 -10.98 -23.83
C LYS A 71 9.47 -10.92 -23.92
N ASP A 72 8.81 -12.06 -24.11
CA ASP A 72 7.35 -12.18 -24.16
C ASP A 72 6.75 -12.69 -22.84
N SER A 73 7.57 -12.99 -21.82
CA SER A 73 7.10 -13.49 -20.53
C SER A 73 6.75 -12.33 -19.60
N VAL A 74 5.58 -12.44 -18.96
CA VAL A 74 5.06 -11.47 -17.99
C VAL A 74 5.04 -12.10 -16.61
N PHE A 75 5.58 -11.39 -15.62
CA PHE A 75 5.58 -11.80 -14.23
C PHE A 75 4.93 -10.72 -13.37
N GLY A 76 4.14 -11.15 -12.40
CA GLY A 76 3.45 -10.25 -11.53
C GLY A 76 2.70 -10.95 -10.43
N GLN A 77 1.81 -10.18 -9.81
CA GLN A 77 0.96 -10.64 -8.74
C GLN A 77 -0.47 -10.16 -8.97
N TYR A 78 -1.46 -10.99 -8.66
CA TYR A 78 -2.79 -10.50 -8.34
C TYR A 78 -3.03 -10.53 -6.84
N CYS A 79 -3.86 -9.60 -6.40
CA CYS A 79 -4.41 -9.54 -5.07
C CYS A 79 -5.93 -9.34 -5.16
N ALA A 80 -6.70 -10.14 -4.43
CA ALA A 80 -8.14 -9.95 -4.32
C ALA A 80 -8.55 -9.78 -2.85
N VAL A 81 -9.27 -8.70 -2.57
CA VAL A 81 -9.93 -8.43 -1.30
C VAL A 81 -11.41 -8.74 -1.50
N TYR A 82 -11.99 -9.53 -0.60
CA TYR A 82 -13.39 -9.95 -0.70
C TYR A 82 -14.09 -9.77 0.65
N ASN A 83 -15.38 -9.39 0.61
CA ASN A 83 -16.21 -9.07 1.76
C ASN A 83 -15.56 -8.05 2.73
N ASN A 84 -15.25 -6.85 2.22
CA ASN A 84 -14.69 -5.74 3.02
C ASN A 84 -13.41 -6.13 3.80
N GLY A 85 -12.54 -6.96 3.21
CA GLY A 85 -11.30 -7.39 3.86
C GLY A 85 -11.39 -8.71 4.63
N SER A 86 -12.58 -9.29 4.79
CA SER A 86 -12.76 -10.56 5.51
C SER A 86 -12.04 -11.75 4.86
N LYS A 87 -11.75 -11.66 3.55
CA LYS A 87 -10.97 -12.64 2.79
C LYS A 87 -9.95 -11.91 1.92
N LEU A 88 -8.69 -12.31 2.01
CA LEU A 88 -7.58 -11.73 1.24
C LEU A 88 -6.81 -12.80 0.49
N ASP A 89 -6.98 -12.84 -0.83
CA ASP A 89 -6.20 -13.67 -1.75
C ASP A 89 -5.04 -12.82 -2.27
N CYS A 90 -4.07 -12.55 -1.40
CA CYS A 90 -2.89 -11.72 -1.65
C CYS A 90 -1.76 -12.17 -0.73
N ASP A 91 -0.56 -11.73 -1.04
CA ASP A 91 0.63 -11.99 -0.24
C ASP A 91 1.36 -10.69 0.04
N VAL A 92 1.71 -10.49 1.31
CA VAL A 92 2.32 -9.26 1.83
C VAL A 92 3.79 -9.11 1.44
N ASP A 93 4.46 -10.21 1.09
CA ASP A 93 5.87 -10.24 0.70
C ASP A 93 6.05 -9.96 -0.80
N ASP A 94 4.98 -9.54 -1.49
CA ASP A 94 4.97 -9.20 -2.92
C ASP A 94 5.43 -10.41 -3.78
N ILE A 95 5.03 -11.64 -3.40
CA ILE A 95 5.36 -12.85 -4.14
C ILE A 95 4.62 -12.90 -5.48
N ASN A 96 5.30 -13.37 -6.53
CA ASN A 96 4.67 -13.55 -7.84
C ASN A 96 3.76 -14.78 -7.84
N ASN A 97 2.49 -14.55 -8.15
CA ASN A 97 1.51 -15.62 -8.40
C ASN A 97 0.90 -15.55 -9.81
N ILE A 98 1.40 -14.67 -10.67
CA ILE A 98 1.08 -14.61 -12.11
C ILE A 98 2.33 -14.90 -12.92
N LYS A 99 2.16 -15.79 -13.91
CA LYS A 99 3.11 -15.98 -15.01
C LYS A 99 2.35 -16.03 -16.33
N GLY A 100 2.68 -15.14 -17.26
CA GLY A 100 2.00 -15.02 -18.54
C GLY A 100 2.92 -14.95 -19.74
N LEU A 101 2.33 -15.07 -20.92
CA LEU A 101 2.96 -14.91 -22.23
C LEU A 101 2.17 -13.88 -23.03
N ILE A 102 2.86 -12.89 -23.60
CA ILE A 102 2.28 -11.92 -24.53
C ILE A 102 2.05 -12.62 -25.88
N VAL A 103 0.80 -12.63 -26.33
CA VAL A 103 0.39 -13.18 -27.61
C VAL A 103 -0.48 -12.13 -28.29
N LYS A 104 0.10 -11.43 -29.28
CA LYS A 104 -0.52 -10.27 -29.96
C LYS A 104 -0.89 -9.16 -28.97
N ASP A 105 -2.16 -8.82 -28.85
CA ASP A 105 -2.76 -7.77 -28.01
C ASP A 105 -3.21 -8.28 -26.63
N LYS A 106 -2.81 -9.50 -26.27
CA LYS A 106 -3.28 -10.18 -25.07
C LYS A 106 -2.15 -10.83 -24.29
N ILE A 107 -2.37 -11.04 -23.00
CA ILE A 107 -1.53 -11.88 -22.15
C ILE A 107 -2.33 -13.11 -21.77
N GLN A 108 -1.84 -14.29 -22.16
CA GLN A 108 -2.35 -15.54 -21.62
C GLN A 108 -1.52 -15.92 -20.41
N LEU A 109 -2.16 -16.13 -19.26
CA LEU A 109 -1.43 -16.35 -18.02
C LEU A 109 -1.99 -17.50 -17.20
N SER A 110 -1.11 -18.08 -16.39
CA SER A 110 -1.47 -18.91 -15.25
C SER A 110 -1.41 -18.09 -13.98
N PHE A 111 -2.35 -18.35 -13.07
CA PHE A 111 -2.35 -17.76 -11.74
C PHE A 111 -2.60 -18.80 -10.64
N ASP A 112 -2.02 -18.55 -9.48
CA ASP A 112 -2.19 -19.33 -8.27
C ASP A 112 -2.75 -18.44 -7.16
N SER A 113 -3.73 -18.97 -6.43
CA SER A 113 -4.29 -18.35 -5.23
C SER A 113 -3.36 -18.54 -4.04
N PHE A 114 -3.33 -17.53 -3.18
CA PHE A 114 -2.70 -17.60 -1.86
C PHE A 114 -3.58 -18.36 -0.85
N PHE A 115 -4.85 -18.64 -1.16
CA PHE A 115 -5.70 -19.63 -0.48
C PHE A 115 -5.46 -21.08 -0.92
N GLY A 116 -4.36 -21.34 -1.63
CA GLY A 116 -3.95 -22.69 -1.99
C GLY A 116 -4.55 -23.24 -3.29
N ALA A 117 -5.45 -22.52 -3.96
CA ALA A 117 -5.89 -22.94 -5.30
C ALA A 117 -4.77 -22.75 -6.33
N LYS A 118 -4.56 -23.75 -7.19
CA LYS A 118 -3.45 -23.75 -8.16
C LYS A 118 -3.91 -23.93 -9.59
N LYS A 119 -3.06 -23.49 -10.53
CA LYS A 119 -3.17 -23.73 -11.99
C LYS A 119 -4.42 -23.10 -12.62
N GLY A 120 -4.83 -21.94 -12.13
CA GLY A 120 -5.83 -21.10 -12.79
C GLY A 120 -5.29 -20.59 -14.12
N LYS A 121 -6.16 -20.31 -15.09
CA LYS A 121 -5.79 -19.65 -16.35
C LYS A 121 -6.67 -18.44 -16.58
N ALA A 122 -6.06 -17.35 -16.99
CA ALA A 122 -6.75 -16.13 -17.36
C ALA A 122 -6.17 -15.51 -18.64
N GLU A 123 -6.93 -14.60 -19.20
CA GLU A 123 -6.52 -13.72 -20.29
C GLU A 123 -6.60 -12.27 -19.79
N ILE A 124 -5.57 -11.49 -20.11
CA ILE A 124 -5.60 -10.03 -20.00
C ILE A 124 -5.63 -9.48 -21.42
N LYS A 125 -6.66 -8.72 -21.78
CA LYS A 125 -6.63 -7.90 -23.00
C LYS A 125 -6.15 -6.51 -22.66
N ILE A 126 -5.29 -5.96 -23.52
CA ILE A 126 -4.63 -4.69 -23.28
C ILE A 126 -5.31 -3.60 -24.11
N PHE A 127 -5.80 -2.56 -23.43
CA PHE A 127 -6.31 -1.35 -24.07
C PHE A 127 -5.48 -0.15 -23.63
N LYS A 128 -5.69 0.99 -24.27
CA LYS A 128 -4.90 2.21 -24.03
C LYS A 128 -4.92 2.66 -22.56
N ASN A 129 -6.08 2.57 -21.89
CA ASN A 129 -6.31 3.13 -20.56
C ASN A 129 -6.73 2.11 -19.50
N TYR A 130 -6.99 0.87 -19.90
CA TYR A 130 -7.50 -0.18 -19.03
C TYR A 130 -7.05 -1.55 -19.54
N ILE A 131 -7.19 -2.54 -18.69
CA ILE A 131 -7.02 -3.95 -19.05
C ILE A 131 -8.30 -4.71 -18.72
N GLU A 132 -8.62 -5.72 -19.50
CA GLU A 132 -9.71 -6.65 -19.19
C GLU A 132 -9.13 -7.96 -18.72
N TRP A 133 -9.39 -8.30 -17.46
CA TRP A 133 -9.11 -9.60 -16.89
C TRP A 133 -10.28 -10.54 -17.14
N LYS A 134 -10.01 -11.75 -17.60
CA LYS A 134 -11.00 -12.83 -17.73
C LYS A 134 -10.42 -14.17 -17.32
N VAL A 135 -11.05 -14.84 -16.35
CA VAL A 135 -10.72 -16.23 -16.02
C VAL A 135 -11.21 -17.15 -17.15
N ILE A 136 -10.29 -17.87 -17.78
CA ILE A 136 -10.58 -18.87 -18.82
C ILE A 136 -10.78 -20.25 -18.17
N LYS A 137 -10.00 -20.55 -17.14
CA LYS A 137 -10.09 -21.79 -16.37
C LYS A 137 -9.88 -21.49 -14.90
N SER A 138 -10.88 -21.79 -14.08
CA SER A 138 -10.77 -21.65 -12.64
C SER A 138 -9.65 -22.55 -12.08
N PRO A 139 -8.86 -22.06 -11.12
CA PRO A 139 -7.94 -22.92 -10.39
C PRO A 139 -8.73 -23.97 -9.59
N LYS A 140 -8.08 -25.08 -9.25
CA LYS A 140 -8.69 -26.07 -8.34
C LYS A 140 -8.48 -25.60 -6.91
N GLY A 141 -9.56 -25.32 -6.17
CA GLY A 141 -9.53 -24.83 -4.79
C GLY A 141 -10.21 -23.47 -4.64
N GLU A 142 -10.05 -22.88 -3.45
CA GLU A 142 -10.60 -21.57 -3.10
C GLU A 142 -9.75 -20.41 -3.65
N TYR A 143 -10.39 -19.46 -4.33
CA TYR A 143 -9.77 -18.28 -4.91
C TYR A 143 -10.79 -17.15 -5.00
N TYR A 144 -10.31 -15.90 -4.98
CA TYR A 144 -11.18 -14.72 -4.90
C TYR A 144 -11.01 -13.74 -6.06
N SER A 145 -10.25 -14.10 -7.10
CA SER A 145 -10.21 -13.29 -8.31
C SER A 145 -11.58 -13.27 -9.01
N PRO A 146 -12.03 -12.11 -9.52
CA PRO A 146 -13.29 -12.00 -10.24
C PRO A 146 -13.21 -12.80 -11.55
N LYS A 147 -14.35 -13.35 -11.99
CA LYS A 147 -14.42 -14.07 -13.27
C LYS A 147 -14.11 -13.15 -14.46
N LEU A 148 -14.53 -11.90 -14.37
CA LEU A 148 -14.32 -10.83 -15.35
C LEU A 148 -14.15 -9.51 -14.60
N ALA A 149 -13.16 -8.71 -14.97
CA ALA A 149 -12.98 -7.37 -14.41
C ALA A 149 -12.33 -6.43 -15.44
N THR A 150 -12.78 -5.18 -15.45
CA THR A 150 -12.14 -4.09 -16.20
C THR A 150 -11.32 -3.29 -15.21
N LEU A 151 -10.00 -3.43 -15.27
CA LEU A 151 -9.07 -2.76 -14.38
C LEU A 151 -8.52 -1.52 -15.05
N TYR A 152 -8.52 -0.41 -14.34
CA TYR A 152 -7.89 0.82 -14.81
C TYR A 152 -6.49 0.92 -14.24
N ARG A 153 -5.60 1.60 -14.95
CA ARG A 153 -4.25 1.84 -14.43
C ARG A 153 -4.41 2.60 -13.12
N LYS A 154 -3.83 2.09 -12.03
CA LYS A 154 -3.65 2.88 -10.82
C LYS A 154 -2.74 4.02 -11.26
N SER A 155 -3.33 5.18 -11.51
CA SER A 155 -2.56 6.34 -11.92
C SER A 155 -1.51 6.61 -10.84
N ASN A 156 -0.29 6.96 -11.22
CA ASN A 156 0.63 7.62 -10.29
C ASN A 156 0.11 9.02 -9.90
N LYS A 157 -1.03 9.46 -10.45
CA LYS A 157 -1.88 10.39 -9.74
C LYS A 157 -2.33 9.63 -8.52
N ASN A 158 -1.71 10.00 -7.40
CA ASN A 158 -2.22 9.83 -6.05
C ASN A 158 -3.60 9.21 -6.13
N GLU A 159 -3.72 8.00 -5.58
CA GLU A 159 -4.81 7.75 -4.65
C GLU A 159 -5.52 9.09 -4.40
N THR A 160 -6.79 9.23 -4.72
CA THR A 160 -7.58 10.02 -3.79
C THR A 160 -7.49 9.26 -2.46
N ALA A 161 -6.30 9.22 -1.82
CA ALA A 161 -6.03 9.99 -0.64
C ALA A 161 -7.10 11.07 -0.61
N ILE A 162 -8.21 10.70 -0.01
CA ILE A 162 -8.50 11.35 1.27
C ILE A 162 -7.12 11.64 1.85
N SER A 163 -6.62 12.87 1.64
CA SER A 163 -5.40 13.32 2.31
C SER A 163 -5.65 12.93 3.75
N GLU A 164 -5.03 11.84 4.19
CA GLU A 164 -5.41 11.22 5.46
C GLU A 164 -5.23 12.34 6.46
N LYS A 165 -6.35 12.84 6.98
CA LYS A 165 -6.32 13.84 8.02
C LYS A 165 -5.48 13.23 9.14
N LYS A 166 -4.44 13.96 9.50
CA LYS A 166 -3.47 13.51 10.47
C LYS A 166 -3.77 14.14 11.82
N VAL A 167 -3.54 13.40 12.88
CA VAL A 167 -3.52 13.91 14.23
C VAL A 167 -2.26 14.76 14.38
N GLU A 168 -2.44 16.05 14.63
CA GLU A 168 -1.34 16.96 14.93
C GLU A 168 -0.74 16.66 16.31
N LEU A 169 0.56 16.89 16.44
CA LEU A 169 1.28 16.70 17.69
C LEU A 169 1.25 17.97 18.56
N PRO A 170 1.17 17.85 19.90
CA PRO A 170 1.23 16.61 20.67
C PRO A 170 -0.11 15.85 20.69
N PHE A 171 -0.03 14.51 20.61
CA PHE A 171 -1.16 13.63 20.81
C PHE A 171 -1.15 13.06 22.23
N ASP A 172 -2.02 13.61 23.08
CA ASP A 172 -2.26 13.15 24.46
C ASP A 172 -3.54 12.32 24.50
N TYR A 173 -3.40 11.02 24.72
CA TYR A 173 -4.52 10.09 24.65
C TYR A 173 -5.51 10.28 25.81
N GLU A 174 -5.05 10.68 26.99
CA GLU A 174 -5.96 10.95 28.11
C GLU A 174 -6.80 12.19 27.84
N LYS A 175 -6.19 13.24 27.27
CA LYS A 175 -6.92 14.41 26.82
C LYS A 175 -7.93 14.10 25.72
N TYR A 176 -7.59 13.18 24.82
CA TYR A 176 -8.56 12.68 23.84
C TYR A 176 -9.75 11.99 24.54
N MET A 177 -9.49 11.07 25.47
CA MET A 177 -10.56 10.38 26.21
C MET A 177 -11.46 11.35 26.97
N ASP A 178 -10.89 12.34 27.67
CA ASP A 178 -11.67 13.34 28.41
C ASP A 178 -12.56 14.20 27.50
N LEU A 179 -12.09 14.50 26.28
CA LEU A 179 -12.80 15.36 25.33
C LEU A 179 -13.83 14.60 24.49
N CYS A 180 -13.53 13.35 24.10
CA CYS A 180 -14.20 12.66 23.01
C CYS A 180 -14.99 11.42 23.46
N TYR A 181 -14.74 10.89 24.66
CA TYR A 181 -15.39 9.65 25.11
C TYR A 181 -16.85 9.85 25.57
N LEU A 182 -17.22 11.05 26.04
CA LEU A 182 -18.51 11.27 26.73
C LEU A 182 -19.59 11.98 25.91
N LYS A 183 -19.25 12.61 24.76
CA LYS A 183 -20.22 13.30 23.89
C LYS A 183 -19.77 13.29 22.44
N GLU A 184 -20.70 13.05 21.51
CA GLU A 184 -20.51 13.38 20.10
C GLU A 184 -20.14 14.87 20.01
N ASN A 185 -18.89 15.12 19.67
CA ASN A 185 -18.34 16.45 19.62
C ASN A 185 -17.60 16.57 18.29
N THR A 186 -18.11 17.42 17.41
CA THR A 186 -17.52 17.65 16.08
C THR A 186 -16.06 18.11 16.15
N ILE A 187 -15.63 18.66 17.31
CA ILE A 187 -14.24 19.03 17.59
C ILE A 187 -13.31 17.80 17.61
N CYS A 188 -13.83 16.61 17.95
CA CYS A 188 -13.04 15.38 18.02
C CYS A 188 -12.61 14.90 16.64
N ASP A 189 -13.51 14.88 15.66
CA ASP A 189 -13.17 14.45 14.30
C ASP A 189 -12.20 15.42 13.60
N GLU A 190 -12.26 16.71 13.97
CA GLU A 190 -11.34 17.72 13.47
C GLU A 190 -9.95 17.61 14.11
N LYS A 191 -9.89 17.40 15.43
CA LYS A 191 -8.64 17.42 16.19
C LYS A 191 -7.93 16.07 16.25
N PHE A 192 -8.70 14.99 16.26
CA PHE A 192 -8.24 13.61 16.35
C PHE A 192 -8.87 12.79 15.23
N PRO A 193 -8.60 13.15 13.96
CA PRO A 193 -9.10 12.39 12.83
C PRO A 193 -8.67 10.93 12.96
N SER A 194 -9.62 10.03 12.76
CA SER A 194 -9.42 8.61 12.91
C SER A 194 -10.18 7.84 11.85
N TYR A 195 -9.80 6.59 11.67
CA TYR A 195 -10.29 5.71 10.64
C TYR A 195 -10.70 4.38 11.24
N LYS A 196 -11.76 3.82 10.69
CA LYS A 196 -12.16 2.43 10.92
C LYS A 196 -11.32 1.49 10.07
N SER A 197 -11.34 0.21 10.45
CA SER A 197 -10.59 -0.84 9.77
C SER A 197 -10.90 -0.96 8.27
N ASP A 198 -12.16 -0.79 7.86
CA ASP A 198 -12.58 -0.87 6.46
C ASP A 198 -12.10 0.32 5.62
N GLU A 199 -11.84 1.47 6.24
CA GLU A 199 -11.34 2.68 5.58
C GLU A 199 -9.83 2.60 5.26
N LEU A 200 -9.05 1.86 6.07
CA LEU A 200 -7.60 1.67 5.90
C LEU A 200 -7.23 0.20 5.69
N SER A 201 -7.93 -0.47 4.77
CA SER A 201 -7.79 -1.90 4.52
C SER A 201 -6.32 -2.35 4.32
N SER A 202 -5.50 -1.61 3.56
CA SER A 202 -4.08 -1.98 3.37
C SER A 202 -3.26 -1.94 4.65
N ILE A 203 -3.55 -1.02 5.56
CA ILE A 203 -2.86 -0.90 6.86
C ILE A 203 -3.31 -2.00 7.81
N VAL A 204 -4.61 -2.29 7.86
CA VAL A 204 -5.15 -3.41 8.65
C VAL A 204 -4.49 -4.73 8.26
N LEU A 205 -4.24 -4.96 6.96
CA LEU A 205 -3.54 -6.17 6.53
C LEU A 205 -2.09 -6.25 7.04
N LEU A 206 -1.39 -5.12 7.12
CA LEU A 206 -0.05 -5.09 7.73
C LEU A 206 -0.12 -5.44 9.22
N ILE A 207 -1.11 -4.89 9.94
CA ILE A 207 -1.33 -5.18 11.36
C ILE A 207 -1.63 -6.68 11.55
N ASN A 208 -2.58 -7.22 10.79
CA ASN A 208 -3.04 -8.61 10.92
C ASN A 208 -1.98 -9.64 10.54
N SER A 209 -1.04 -9.28 9.66
CA SER A 209 0.03 -10.18 9.25
C SER A 209 1.21 -10.25 10.22
N LYS A 210 1.44 -9.21 11.04
CA LYS A 210 2.67 -9.11 11.86
C LYS A 210 2.48 -8.76 13.33
N ILE A 211 1.35 -8.20 13.72
CA ILE A 211 1.14 -7.66 15.06
C ILE A 211 0.00 -8.39 15.77
N ASN A 212 -1.22 -8.34 15.23
CA ASN A 212 -2.40 -8.91 15.87
C ASN A 212 -3.48 -9.20 14.83
N LYS A 213 -4.05 -10.41 14.83
CA LYS A 213 -5.03 -10.93 13.86
C LYS A 213 -6.42 -10.26 13.93
N ASN A 214 -6.74 -9.60 15.04
CA ASN A 214 -8.01 -8.89 15.21
C ASN A 214 -8.05 -7.65 14.30
N ALA A 215 -9.25 -7.14 14.03
CA ALA A 215 -9.38 -5.85 13.37
C ALA A 215 -9.18 -4.72 14.39
N PRO A 216 -8.38 -3.69 14.10
CA PRO A 216 -8.32 -2.49 14.94
C PRO A 216 -9.69 -1.82 15.06
N ASP A 217 -10.03 -1.37 16.26
CA ASP A 217 -11.26 -0.60 16.51
C ASP A 217 -11.15 0.80 15.91
N ILE A 218 -9.96 1.38 16.01
CA ILE A 218 -9.66 2.74 15.56
C ILE A 218 -8.19 2.86 15.17
N ILE A 219 -7.94 3.64 14.11
CA ILE A 219 -6.61 3.92 13.58
C ILE A 219 -6.46 5.43 13.43
N TYR A 220 -5.38 5.97 13.97
CA TYR A 220 -4.98 7.37 13.85
C TYR A 220 -3.75 7.46 12.95
N CYS A 221 -3.81 8.33 11.93
CA CYS A 221 -2.63 8.71 11.16
C CYS A 221 -1.95 9.89 11.87
N ILE A 222 -0.68 9.76 12.26
CA ILE A 222 0.03 10.81 13.02
C ILE A 222 0.79 11.72 12.07
N ASP A 223 0.72 13.04 12.29
CA ASP A 223 1.61 13.97 11.61
C ASP A 223 3.02 13.85 12.16
N ASN A 224 3.84 13.06 11.46
CA ASN A 224 5.23 12.79 11.79
C ASN A 224 6.20 13.82 11.20
N LEU A 225 5.75 15.07 11.00
CA LEU A 225 6.60 16.19 10.58
C LEU A 225 7.21 16.01 9.18
N GLY A 226 6.53 15.26 8.31
CA GLY A 226 6.94 15.07 6.92
C GLY A 226 8.09 14.09 6.72
N LEU A 227 8.33 13.17 7.66
CA LEU A 227 9.29 12.08 7.48
C LEU A 227 8.90 11.15 6.33
N ASP A 228 9.87 10.41 5.79
CA ASP A 228 9.73 9.55 4.61
C ASP A 228 9.06 8.18 4.88
N PHE A 229 8.30 8.11 5.98
CA PHE A 229 7.47 6.97 6.37
C PHE A 229 6.14 7.49 6.92
N SER A 230 5.17 6.62 7.09
CA SER A 230 3.89 6.94 7.75
C SER A 230 3.90 6.41 9.17
N THR A 231 3.31 7.15 10.11
CA THR A 231 3.15 6.73 11.50
C THR A 231 1.67 6.56 11.82
N TYR A 232 1.33 5.41 12.37
CA TYR A 232 -0.02 5.06 12.79
C TYR A 232 -0.03 4.78 14.28
N VAL A 233 -1.09 5.21 14.95
CA VAL A 233 -1.46 4.71 16.28
C VAL A 233 -2.78 3.97 16.13
N PHE A 234 -2.86 2.74 16.58
CA PHE A 234 -4.11 1.97 16.48
C PHE A 234 -4.43 1.25 17.77
N ILE A 235 -5.72 1.08 18.02
CA ILE A 235 -6.23 0.33 19.17
C ILE A 235 -6.85 -0.95 18.67
N ILE A 236 -6.49 -2.05 19.32
CA ILE A 236 -6.89 -3.39 18.93
C ILE A 236 -7.08 -4.26 20.18
N ARG A 237 -8.12 -5.08 20.18
CA ARG A 237 -8.32 -6.10 21.23
C ARG A 237 -7.22 -7.15 21.19
N ASP A 238 -6.73 -7.54 22.35
CA ASP A 238 -5.72 -8.59 22.48
C ASP A 238 -6.27 -9.95 21.96
N GLU A 239 -5.40 -10.76 21.36
CA GLU A 239 -5.81 -12.07 20.81
C GLU A 239 -6.12 -13.10 21.90
N VAL A 240 -5.48 -12.98 23.07
CA VAL A 240 -5.53 -13.97 24.15
C VAL A 240 -6.41 -13.46 25.28
N GLN A 241 -6.28 -12.20 25.64
CA GLN A 241 -7.01 -11.54 26.71
C GLN A 241 -8.07 -10.61 26.09
N ASP A 242 -9.18 -11.18 25.63
CA ASP A 242 -10.25 -10.47 24.93
C ASP A 242 -10.89 -9.29 25.71
N TYR A 243 -10.69 -9.25 27.03
CA TYR A 243 -11.03 -8.14 27.93
C TYR A 243 -10.01 -6.98 27.92
N LEU A 244 -8.91 -7.08 27.17
CA LEU A 244 -7.89 -6.05 27.04
C LEU A 244 -7.86 -5.47 25.63
N SER A 245 -7.87 -4.14 25.57
CA SER A 245 -7.48 -3.40 24.39
C SER A 245 -6.05 -2.90 24.54
N THR A 246 -5.27 -3.03 23.47
CA THR A 246 -3.88 -2.60 23.40
C THR A 246 -3.72 -1.51 22.35
N THR A 247 -2.79 -0.60 22.58
CA THR A 247 -2.50 0.50 21.66
C THR A 247 -1.07 0.40 21.17
N TYR A 248 -0.90 0.37 19.85
CA TYR A 248 0.40 0.30 19.21
C TYR A 248 0.69 1.60 18.46
N LEU A 249 1.96 2.01 18.48
CA LEU A 249 2.54 2.92 17.51
C LEU A 249 3.26 2.11 16.46
N MET A 250 3.03 2.38 15.18
CA MET A 250 3.59 1.63 14.06
C MET A 250 4.07 2.57 12.96
N ASN A 251 5.28 2.33 12.47
CA ASN A 251 5.84 3.04 11.33
C ASN A 251 5.84 2.14 10.09
N VAL A 252 5.42 2.69 8.96
CA VAL A 252 5.29 1.99 7.68
C VAL A 252 6.01 2.76 6.59
N ARG A 253 6.89 2.08 5.85
CA ARG A 253 7.56 2.59 4.64
C ARG A 253 7.39 1.57 3.52
N ASP A 254 7.05 2.03 2.31
CA ASP A 254 6.86 1.17 1.13
C ASP A 254 5.95 -0.05 1.39
N ASN A 255 4.84 0.18 2.10
CA ASN A 255 3.89 -0.85 2.51
C ASN A 255 4.51 -1.98 3.36
N LYS A 256 5.53 -1.67 4.16
CA LYS A 256 6.16 -2.57 5.12
C LYS A 256 6.26 -1.92 6.48
N ILE A 257 5.93 -2.68 7.52
CA ILE A 257 6.17 -2.28 8.90
C ILE A 257 7.69 -2.23 9.12
N ILE A 258 8.20 -1.05 9.46
CA ILE A 258 9.62 -0.83 9.78
C ILE A 258 9.88 -0.77 11.28
N ALA A 259 8.87 -0.41 12.08
CA ALA A 259 8.90 -0.49 13.53
C ALA A 259 7.48 -0.54 14.09
N ASN A 260 7.31 -1.16 15.24
CA ASN A 260 6.10 -1.03 16.04
C ASN A 260 6.44 -1.12 17.54
N GLN A 261 5.63 -0.50 18.38
CA GLN A 261 5.81 -0.47 19.82
C GLN A 261 4.46 -0.43 20.52
N LEU A 262 4.27 -1.30 21.52
CA LEU A 262 3.13 -1.21 22.45
C LEU A 262 3.30 0.04 23.32
N ILE A 263 2.31 0.93 23.29
CA ILE A 263 2.34 2.24 23.96
C ILE A 263 1.12 2.51 24.85
N GLY A 264 0.10 1.65 24.82
CA GLY A 264 -1.09 1.77 25.66
C GLY A 264 -1.75 0.42 25.88
N GLN A 265 -2.53 0.33 26.96
CA GLN A 265 -3.31 -0.86 27.31
C GLN A 265 -4.43 -0.44 28.25
N TYR A 266 -5.66 -0.90 28.04
CA TYR A 266 -6.76 -0.64 28.95
C TYR A 266 -7.77 -1.80 28.94
N PRO A 267 -8.48 -2.04 30.05
CA PRO A 267 -9.56 -3.01 30.07
C PRO A 267 -10.73 -2.51 29.20
N ASP A 268 -11.18 -3.36 28.29
CA ASP A 268 -12.33 -3.15 27.39
C ASP A 268 -13.42 -4.22 27.60
N GLY A 269 -13.36 -4.93 28.73
CA GLY A 269 -14.31 -5.97 29.12
C GLY A 269 -14.23 -6.28 30.62
N GLU A 270 -15.01 -7.26 31.06
CA GLU A 270 -14.93 -7.77 32.43
C GLU A 270 -13.63 -8.56 32.60
N ALA A 271 -12.69 -7.95 33.30
CA ALA A 271 -11.46 -8.61 33.70
C ALA A 271 -11.76 -9.70 34.73
N PRO A 272 -11.05 -10.84 34.69
CA PRO A 272 -11.11 -11.83 35.77
C PRO A 272 -10.73 -11.21 37.12
N GLU A 273 -11.36 -11.66 38.21
CA GLU A 273 -11.19 -11.09 39.55
C GLU A 273 -9.76 -11.16 40.09
N ASP A 274 -8.93 -12.06 39.54
CA ASP A 274 -7.54 -12.31 39.94
C ASP A 274 -6.48 -11.58 39.09
N VAL A 275 -6.90 -10.78 38.11
CA VAL A 275 -5.98 -10.10 37.20
C VAL A 275 -5.84 -8.62 37.56
N ASP A 276 -4.67 -8.24 38.08
CA ASP A 276 -4.29 -6.84 38.25
C ASP A 276 -3.92 -6.21 36.90
N ILE A 277 -4.86 -5.47 36.31
CA ILE A 277 -4.64 -4.74 35.06
C ILE A 277 -4.16 -3.32 35.34
N VAL A 278 -2.90 -3.04 35.00
CA VAL A 278 -2.38 -1.68 34.99
C VAL A 278 -2.73 -1.03 33.65
N SER A 279 -3.72 -0.13 33.66
CA SER A 279 -4.04 0.68 32.49
C SER A 279 -2.87 1.61 32.15
N LYS A 280 -2.53 1.73 30.87
CA LYS A 280 -1.47 2.59 30.34
C LYS A 280 -2.03 3.60 29.36
N THR A 281 -1.62 4.86 29.52
CA THR A 281 -1.90 5.97 28.60
C THR A 281 -0.59 6.51 28.02
N PHE A 282 -0.66 7.36 27.00
CA PHE A 282 0.52 7.91 26.35
C PHE A 282 0.36 9.36 25.90
N ILE A 283 1.51 9.99 25.69
CA ILE A 283 1.66 11.28 25.01
C ILE A 283 2.73 11.13 23.94
N ILE A 284 2.42 11.46 22.70
CA ILE A 284 3.40 11.66 21.62
C ILE A 284 3.62 13.16 21.50
N ASP A 285 4.84 13.63 21.76
CA ASP A 285 5.15 15.06 21.68
C ASP A 285 5.56 15.49 20.27
N LYS A 286 5.80 16.80 20.08
CA LYS A 286 6.23 17.37 18.81
C LYS A 286 7.63 16.94 18.37
N GLY A 287 8.42 16.32 19.25
CA GLY A 287 9.71 15.72 18.94
C GLY A 287 9.61 14.22 18.64
N LEU A 288 8.39 13.69 18.48
CA LEU A 288 8.11 12.26 18.34
C LEU A 288 8.66 11.40 19.49
N ILE A 289 8.73 12.01 20.67
CA ILE A 289 8.98 11.29 21.91
C ILE A 289 7.64 10.77 22.42
N VAL A 290 7.58 9.46 22.61
CA VAL A 290 6.42 8.78 23.20
C VAL A 290 6.67 8.58 24.68
N SER A 291 5.88 9.23 25.52
CA SER A 291 5.88 8.99 26.96
C SER A 291 4.69 8.11 27.32
N VAL A 292 4.95 6.96 27.92
CA VAL A 292 3.90 6.01 28.37
C VAL A 292 3.80 6.06 29.88
N PHE A 293 2.58 6.11 30.39
CA PHE A 293 2.30 6.26 31.81
C PHE A 293 1.36 5.17 32.31
N ASP A 294 1.68 4.61 33.48
CA ASP A 294 0.74 3.80 34.26
C ASP A 294 -0.32 4.72 34.87
N LYS A 295 -1.61 4.45 34.60
CA LYS A 295 -2.74 5.16 35.20
C LYS A 295 -2.89 4.69 36.64
N ILE A 296 -2.92 5.65 37.55
CA ILE A 296 -3.14 5.39 38.98
C ILE A 296 -4.41 6.10 39.40
N TYR A 297 -5.41 5.33 39.83
CA TYR A 297 -6.70 5.88 40.22
C TYR A 297 -6.55 6.99 41.29
N LYS A 298 -7.15 8.16 41.02
CA LYS A 298 -7.10 9.37 41.87
C LYS A 298 -5.70 9.91 42.20
N LYS A 299 -4.66 9.52 41.44
CA LYS A 299 -3.29 10.02 41.59
C LYS A 299 -2.74 10.46 40.24
N LYS A 300 -1.62 11.18 40.29
CA LYS A 300 -0.87 11.53 39.08
C LYS A 300 -0.34 10.25 38.42
N ASN A 301 -0.53 10.13 37.10
CA ASN A 301 0.02 9.02 36.32
C ASN A 301 1.54 8.94 36.48
N LYS A 302 2.07 7.72 36.52
CA LYS A 302 3.49 7.44 36.71
C LYS A 302 4.12 7.11 35.36
N LEU A 303 5.18 7.82 34.98
CA LEU A 303 5.93 7.50 33.76
C LEU A 303 6.49 6.06 33.87
N SER A 304 6.13 5.20 32.93
CA SER A 304 6.50 3.78 32.91
C SER A 304 7.49 3.45 31.80
N ALA A 305 7.42 4.15 30.67
CA ALA A 305 8.34 3.97 29.56
C ALA A 305 8.44 5.26 28.74
N LYS A 306 9.53 5.38 27.99
CA LYS A 306 9.77 6.49 27.08
C LYS A 306 10.46 5.97 25.82
N TYR A 307 9.97 6.39 24.67
CA TYR A 307 10.51 5.99 23.36
C TYR A 307 10.76 7.22 22.50
N ILE A 308 11.64 7.09 21.52
CA ILE A 308 11.83 8.06 20.45
C ILE A 308 11.62 7.40 19.10
N VAL A 309 10.89 8.09 18.22
CA VAL A 309 10.83 7.73 16.80
C VAL A 309 11.95 8.45 16.08
N ASN A 310 12.90 7.69 15.54
CA ASN A 310 14.03 8.22 14.81
C ASN A 310 13.64 8.63 13.38
N SER A 311 14.47 9.46 12.75
CA SER A 311 14.27 9.89 11.36
C SER A 311 14.30 8.75 10.34
N ASP A 312 14.92 7.61 10.68
CA ASP A 312 14.91 6.40 9.84
C ASP A 312 13.64 5.54 10.04
N GLY A 313 12.78 5.93 10.97
CA GLY A 313 11.52 5.26 11.33
C GLY A 313 11.66 4.15 12.37
N THR A 314 12.86 3.91 12.92
CA THR A 314 13.03 3.01 14.06
C THR A 314 12.45 3.61 15.34
N ILE A 315 12.02 2.75 16.26
CA ILE A 315 11.55 3.14 17.59
C ILE A 315 12.56 2.59 18.60
N GLN A 316 13.10 3.45 19.44
CA GLN A 316 14.08 3.09 20.45
C GLN A 316 13.65 3.57 21.83
N THR A 317 14.02 2.82 22.86
CA THR A 317 13.86 3.27 24.24
C THR A 317 14.73 4.51 24.47
N TYR A 318 14.15 5.54 25.05
CA TYR A 318 14.84 6.78 25.43
C TYR A 318 15.63 6.61 26.73
#